data_AF-A0A9J2PC95-F1
#
_entry.id   AF-A0A9J2PC95-F1
#
_cell.length_a   1.000
_cell.length_b   1.000
_cell.length_c   1.000
_cell.angle_alpha   90.00
_cell.angle_beta   90.00
_cell.angle_gamma   90.00
#
_symmetry.space_group_name_H-M   'P 1'
#
loop_
_entity.id
_entity.type
_entity.pdbx_description
1 polymer ?
#
loop_
_entity_poly.entity_id
_entity_poly.type
_entity_poly.pdbx_seq_one_letter_code
_entity_poly.pdbx_strand_id
1 'polypeptide(L)'
;MVYKAVLFDATGVILSYAQAPYVDEFMKQARKLDSVWKIWADLELGKMDIKDANIIFQRMLDSNVYERLPTLKKEVTSAMTTSDILSIFDNLTEDENFALAVPKIRSAGIRTCLLTNQMFHDDRRKDVFIPASIIAKFDENVISCRDGCRKPDTEIFLVSGQKVGC
;
A
#
# COMPACT_ATOMS: atom_id res chain seq x y z
N MET A 1 24.32 -6.07 20.82
CA MET A 1 23.12 -6.68 20.21
C MET A 1 23.29 -6.58 18.71
N VAL A 2 23.17 -7.68 17.96
CA VAL A 2 23.27 -7.67 16.48
C VAL A 2 21.87 -7.89 15.93
N TYR A 3 21.38 -6.97 15.10
CA TYR A 3 20.09 -7.12 14.43
C TYR A 3 20.15 -8.30 13.46
N LYS A 4 19.14 -9.18 13.50
CA LYS A 4 19.05 -10.35 12.62
C LYS A 4 18.21 -10.09 11.38
N ALA A 5 17.22 -9.22 11.51
CA ALA A 5 16.31 -8.87 10.43
C ALA A 5 15.88 -7.40 10.50
N VAL A 6 15.50 -6.84 9.35
CA VAL A 6 14.86 -5.52 9.22
C VAL A 6 13.58 -5.67 8.41
N LEU A 7 12.49 -5.08 8.93
CA LEU A 7 11.19 -5.03 8.27
C LEU A 7 10.99 -3.64 7.65
N PHE A 8 10.56 -3.59 6.41
CA PHE A 8 10.30 -2.34 5.69
C PHE A 8 8.85 -2.23 5.30
N ASP A 9 8.24 -1.06 5.51
CA ASP A 9 6.99 -0.73 4.85
C ASP A 9 7.23 -0.43 3.36
N ALA A 10 6.19 -0.51 2.54
CA ALA A 10 6.27 -0.08 1.15
C ALA A 10 5.96 1.41 1.02
N THR A 11 4.69 1.79 1.20
CA THR A 11 4.19 3.11 0.87
C THR A 11 4.59 4.14 1.92
N GLY A 12 5.27 5.22 1.52
CA GLY A 12 5.85 6.21 2.43
C GLY A 12 7.21 5.82 3.01
N VAL A 13 7.78 4.68 2.61
CA VAL A 13 9.14 4.25 2.99
C VAL A 13 9.95 3.91 1.75
N ILE A 14 9.61 2.83 1.05
CA ILE A 14 10.27 2.45 -0.21
C ILE A 14 9.64 3.16 -1.41
N LEU A 15 8.34 3.40 -1.37
CA LEU A 15 7.59 4.12 -2.39
C LEU A 15 7.25 5.52 -1.90
N SER A 16 7.56 6.53 -2.70
CA SER A 16 7.41 7.94 -2.36
C SER A 16 6.12 8.54 -2.93
N TYR A 17 5.48 9.39 -2.13
CA TYR A 17 4.34 10.22 -2.54
C TYR A 17 4.76 11.52 -3.24
N ALA A 18 6.06 11.76 -3.46
CA ALA A 18 6.56 13.06 -3.95
C ALA A 18 5.91 13.52 -5.26
N GLN A 19 5.52 12.57 -6.13
CA GLN A 19 4.85 12.84 -7.41
C GLN A 19 3.33 12.62 -7.36
N ALA A 20 2.80 12.25 -6.19
CA ALA A 20 1.40 11.89 -5.99
C ALA A 20 0.79 12.61 -4.76
N PRO A 21 0.84 13.96 -4.69
CA PRO A 21 0.40 14.72 -3.51
C PRO A 21 -1.10 14.57 -3.20
N TYR A 22 -1.91 14.22 -4.20
CA TYR A 22 -3.34 13.94 -4.04
C TYR A 22 -3.61 12.68 -3.21
N VAL A 23 -2.66 11.75 -3.10
CA VAL A 23 -2.86 10.49 -2.36
C VAL A 23 -2.99 10.77 -0.86
N ASP A 24 -2.17 11.65 -0.30
CA ASP A 24 -2.27 12.01 1.13
C ASP A 24 -3.63 12.63 1.46
N GLU A 25 -4.11 13.55 0.63
CA GLU A 25 -5.42 14.17 0.80
C GLU A 25 -6.56 13.16 0.60
N PHE A 26 -6.48 12.29 -0.41
CA PHE A 26 -7.42 11.19 -0.61
C PHE A 26 -7.53 10.29 0.63
N MET A 27 -6.39 9.89 1.19
CA MET A 27 -6.33 9.07 2.40
C MET A 27 -6.91 9.78 3.62
N LYS A 28 -6.64 11.10 3.77
CA LYS A 28 -7.23 11.92 4.83
C LYS A 28 -8.75 11.98 4.73
N GLN A 29 -9.32 12.11 3.54
CA GLN A 29 -10.77 12.13 3.37
C GLN A 29 -11.40 10.75 3.59
N ALA A 30 -10.78 9.68 3.07
CA ALA A 30 -11.25 8.31 3.28
C ALA A 30 -11.34 7.94 4.76
N ARG A 31 -10.35 8.35 5.57
CA ARG A 31 -10.31 8.09 7.03
C ARG A 31 -11.39 8.82 7.83
N LYS A 32 -12.01 9.88 7.29
CA LYS A 32 -13.11 10.58 7.98
C LYS A 32 -14.45 9.86 7.85
N LEU A 33 -14.53 8.87 6.97
CA LEU A 33 -15.75 8.13 6.69
C LEU A 33 -15.56 6.68 7.12
N ASP A 34 -16.11 6.31 8.28
CA ASP A 34 -15.95 4.96 8.85
C ASP A 34 -16.36 3.85 7.86
N SER A 35 -17.39 4.10 7.06
CA SER A 35 -17.83 3.19 6.01
C SER A 35 -16.76 2.97 4.95
N VAL A 36 -16.07 4.02 4.51
CA VAL A 36 -14.96 3.93 3.54
C VAL A 36 -13.73 3.29 4.19
N TRP A 37 -13.45 3.60 5.45
CA TRP A 37 -12.30 3.05 6.15
C TRP A 37 -12.43 1.55 6.43
N LYS A 38 -13.65 1.05 6.67
CA LYS A 38 -13.91 -0.40 6.76
C LYS A 38 -13.63 -1.10 5.43
N ILE A 39 -14.10 -0.51 4.33
CA ILE A 39 -13.86 -1.01 2.97
C ILE A 39 -12.36 -1.03 2.65
N TRP A 40 -11.64 -0.01 3.09
CA TRP A 40 -10.17 0.03 3.00
C TRP A 40 -9.52 -1.16 3.70
N ALA A 41 -9.95 -1.47 4.93
CA ALA A 41 -9.44 -2.62 5.67
C ALA A 41 -9.77 -3.95 4.98
N ASP A 42 -10.95 -4.09 4.41
CA ASP A 42 -11.35 -5.30 3.67
C ASP A 42 -10.54 -5.48 2.38
N LEU A 43 -10.22 -4.40 1.67
CA LEU A 43 -9.29 -4.43 0.54
C LEU A 43 -7.87 -4.84 0.97
N GLU A 44 -7.37 -4.25 2.06
CA GLU A 44 -6.06 -4.60 2.61
C GLU A 44 -5.98 -6.05 3.08
N LEU A 45 -7.10 -6.68 3.44
CA LEU A 45 -7.15 -8.10 3.81
C LEU A 45 -7.47 -9.01 2.63
N GLY A 46 -7.64 -8.48 1.42
CA GLY A 46 -8.03 -9.26 0.25
C GLY A 46 -9.45 -9.83 0.33
N LYS A 47 -10.32 -9.25 1.16
CA LYS A 47 -11.72 -9.68 1.36
C LYS A 47 -12.69 -9.01 0.39
N MET A 48 -12.27 -7.94 -0.28
CA MET A 48 -13.10 -7.15 -1.17
C MET A 48 -12.49 -7.03 -2.56
N ASP A 49 -13.35 -7.02 -3.58
CA ASP A 49 -12.97 -6.78 -4.97
C ASP A 49 -12.88 -5.27 -5.25
N ILE A 50 -11.99 -4.89 -6.15
CA ILE A 50 -11.69 -3.47 -6.40
C ILE A 50 -12.86 -2.79 -7.07
N LYS A 51 -13.56 -3.47 -7.97
CA LYS A 51 -14.72 -2.89 -8.65
C LYS A 51 -15.81 -2.46 -7.68
N ASP A 52 -16.07 -3.28 -6.67
CA ASP A 52 -17.06 -2.96 -5.64
C ASP A 52 -16.61 -1.77 -4.79
N ALA A 53 -15.31 -1.73 -4.44
CA ALA A 53 -14.76 -0.62 -3.67
C ALA A 53 -14.71 0.68 -4.50
N ASN A 54 -14.52 0.59 -5.82
CA ASN A 54 -14.47 1.72 -6.72
C ASN A 54 -15.76 2.55 -6.67
N ILE A 55 -16.92 1.88 -6.60
CA ILE A 55 -18.23 2.55 -6.45
C ILE A 55 -18.28 3.39 -5.17
N ILE A 56 -17.68 2.89 -4.09
CA ILE A 56 -17.69 3.55 -2.78
C ILE A 56 -16.76 4.76 -2.77
N PHE A 57 -15.54 4.62 -3.32
CA PHE A 57 -14.63 5.75 -3.45
C PHE A 57 -15.16 6.82 -4.41
N GLN A 58 -15.84 6.43 -5.49
CA GLN A 58 -16.46 7.36 -6.42
C GLN A 58 -17.53 8.19 -5.71
N ARG A 59 -18.40 7.55 -4.93
CA ARG A 59 -19.42 8.25 -4.11
C ARG A 59 -18.80 9.20 -3.08
N MET A 60 -17.66 8.82 -2.49
CA MET A 60 -16.93 9.72 -1.59
C MET A 60 -16.47 10.98 -2.33
N LEU A 61 -15.85 10.82 -3.51
CA LEU A 61 -15.35 11.94 -4.33
C LEU A 61 -16.49 12.80 -4.92
N ASP A 62 -17.66 12.20 -5.16
CA ASP A 62 -18.86 12.89 -5.65
C ASP A 62 -19.63 13.62 -4.54
N SER A 63 -19.26 13.39 -3.27
CA SER A 63 -19.93 14.06 -2.15
C SER A 63 -19.55 15.54 -2.10
N ASN A 64 -20.50 16.39 -1.71
CA ASN A 64 -20.26 17.83 -1.50
C ASN A 64 -19.95 18.16 -0.03
N VAL A 65 -19.49 17.18 0.74
CA VAL A 65 -19.37 17.30 2.21
C VAL A 65 -18.14 18.13 2.61
N TYR A 66 -17.11 18.20 1.76
CA TYR A 66 -15.90 18.98 2.04
C TYR A 66 -15.54 19.90 0.86
N GLU A 67 -15.21 21.15 1.17
CA GLU A 67 -14.94 22.21 0.18
C GLU A 67 -13.81 21.87 -0.82
N ARG A 68 -12.82 21.05 -0.43
CA ARG A 68 -11.72 20.65 -1.30
C ARG A 68 -12.01 19.43 -2.20
N LEU A 69 -13.13 18.74 -2.00
CA LEU A 69 -13.45 17.53 -2.79
C LEU A 69 -13.52 17.77 -4.30
N PRO A 70 -14.05 18.89 -4.83
CA PRO A 70 -14.06 19.13 -6.27
C PRO A 70 -12.65 19.17 -6.87
N THR A 71 -11.69 19.80 -6.18
CA THR A 71 -10.28 19.82 -6.60
C THR A 71 -9.66 18.43 -6.49
N LEU A 72 -9.84 17.76 -5.34
CA LEU A 72 -9.31 16.43 -5.12
C LEU A 72 -9.84 15.42 -6.15
N LYS A 73 -11.14 15.46 -6.45
CA LYS A 73 -11.77 14.63 -7.48
C LYS A 73 -11.09 14.86 -8.83
N LYS A 74 -10.89 16.11 -9.23
CA LYS A 74 -10.20 16.44 -10.48
C LYS A 74 -8.78 15.88 -10.52
N GLU A 75 -8.02 16.04 -9.44
CA GLU A 75 -6.65 15.54 -9.32
C GLU A 75 -6.60 14.01 -9.38
N VAL A 76 -7.44 13.32 -8.59
CA VAL A 76 -7.57 11.86 -8.59
C VAL A 76 -7.95 11.35 -9.98
N THR A 77 -9.02 11.89 -10.58
CA THR A 77 -9.46 11.47 -11.92
C THR A 77 -8.38 11.70 -12.98
N SER A 78 -7.58 12.75 -12.85
CA SER A 78 -6.49 13.05 -13.80
C SER A 78 -5.27 12.16 -13.59
N ALA A 79 -5.09 11.60 -12.39
CA ALA A 79 -3.97 10.74 -12.03
C ALA A 79 -4.26 9.25 -12.20
N MET A 80 -5.53 8.85 -12.33
CA MET A 80 -5.91 7.45 -12.57
C MET A 80 -5.26 6.91 -13.86
N THR A 81 -4.63 5.75 -13.77
CA THR A 81 -4.03 5.04 -14.92
C THR A 81 -5.00 4.02 -15.53
N THR A 82 -6.06 3.67 -14.79
CA THR A 82 -7.16 2.79 -15.23
C THR A 82 -8.52 3.41 -14.86
N SER A 83 -9.62 2.67 -15.06
CA SER A 83 -10.96 3.09 -14.61
C SER A 83 -11.17 2.99 -13.10
N ASP A 84 -10.24 2.39 -12.36
CA ASP A 84 -10.35 2.18 -10.93
C ASP A 84 -9.63 3.31 -10.17
N ILE A 85 -10.29 3.90 -9.18
CA ILE A 85 -9.77 5.06 -8.41
C ILE A 85 -8.43 4.73 -7.75
N LEU A 86 -8.24 3.50 -7.29
CA LEU A 86 -7.01 3.08 -6.63
C LEU A 86 -5.82 2.99 -7.59
N SER A 87 -6.04 3.05 -8.90
CA SER A 87 -4.95 3.15 -9.89
C SER A 87 -4.08 4.39 -9.73
N ILE A 88 -4.53 5.39 -8.94
CA ILE A 88 -3.69 6.53 -8.54
C ILE A 88 -2.39 6.11 -7.83
N PHE A 89 -2.36 4.94 -7.18
CA PHE A 89 -1.16 4.40 -6.53
C PHE A 89 -0.10 3.91 -7.53
N ASP A 90 -0.43 3.74 -8.80
CA ASP A 90 0.55 3.39 -9.85
C ASP A 90 1.57 4.53 -10.09
N ASN A 91 1.23 5.76 -9.68
CA ASN A 91 2.11 6.93 -9.82
C ASN A 91 3.16 7.04 -8.72
N LEU A 92 3.18 6.12 -7.76
CA LEU A 92 4.21 6.08 -6.73
C LEU A 92 5.53 5.60 -7.31
N THR A 93 6.62 6.26 -6.94
CA THR A 93 7.96 5.94 -7.43
C THR A 93 8.84 5.40 -6.32
N GLU A 94 9.80 4.56 -6.68
CA GLU A 94 10.78 4.06 -5.71
C GLU A 94 11.67 5.20 -5.19
N ASP A 95 11.89 5.23 -3.87
CA ASP A 95 12.87 6.10 -3.25
C ASP A 95 14.29 5.60 -3.56
N GLU A 96 15.06 6.43 -4.24
CA GLU A 96 16.41 6.11 -4.72
C GLU A 96 17.37 5.72 -3.58
N ASN A 97 17.17 6.24 -2.37
CA ASN A 97 18.01 5.89 -1.22
C ASN A 97 17.72 4.48 -0.72
N PHE A 98 16.44 4.09 -0.67
CA PHE A 98 16.04 2.74 -0.25
C PHE A 98 16.42 1.67 -1.26
N ALA A 99 16.37 2.00 -2.55
CA ALA A 99 16.84 1.13 -3.63
C ALA A 99 18.31 0.69 -3.42
N LEU A 100 19.14 1.55 -2.80
CA LEU A 100 20.55 1.29 -2.50
C LEU A 100 20.80 0.63 -1.14
N ALA A 101 19.91 0.86 -0.16
CA ALA A 101 20.10 0.38 1.20
C ALA A 101 19.84 -1.12 1.36
N VAL A 102 18.75 -1.63 0.76
CA VAL A 102 18.32 -3.03 0.93
C VAL A 102 19.40 -4.04 0.53
N PRO A 103 20.08 -3.92 -0.63
CA PRO A 103 21.17 -4.83 -0.99
C PRO A 103 22.33 -4.82 0.01
N LYS A 104 22.71 -3.64 0.53
CA LYS A 104 23.81 -3.51 1.49
C LYS A 104 23.48 -4.17 2.83
N ILE A 105 22.24 -4.05 3.29
CA ILE A 105 21.76 -4.70 4.52
C ILE A 105 21.86 -6.23 4.38
N ARG A 106 21.44 -6.77 3.23
CA ARG A 106 21.55 -8.20 2.94
C ARG A 106 22.99 -8.67 2.88
N SER A 107 23.88 -7.90 2.23
CA SER A 107 25.32 -8.21 2.20
C SER A 107 25.98 -8.19 3.58
N ALA A 108 25.40 -7.50 4.57
CA ALA A 108 25.83 -7.52 5.96
C ALA A 108 25.32 -8.73 6.76
N GLY A 109 24.60 -9.66 6.12
CA GLY A 109 24.05 -10.87 6.76
C GLY A 109 22.75 -10.64 7.53
N ILE A 110 22.08 -9.50 7.32
CA ILE A 110 20.80 -9.17 7.95
C ILE A 110 19.66 -9.50 6.97
N ARG A 111 18.69 -10.30 7.41
CA ARG A 111 17.52 -10.68 6.61
C ARG A 111 16.61 -9.47 6.38
N THR A 112 16.07 -9.32 5.17
CA THR A 112 15.13 -8.22 4.87
C THR A 112 13.75 -8.74 4.55
N CYS A 113 12.73 -8.09 5.09
CA CYS A 113 11.33 -8.40 4.79
C CYS A 113 10.55 -7.14 4.41
N LEU A 114 9.78 -7.23 3.33
CA LEU A 114 8.75 -6.25 2.99
C LEU A 114 7.48 -6.57 3.79
N LEU A 115 7.08 -5.70 4.72
CA LEU A 115 5.90 -5.85 5.58
C LEU A 115 4.93 -4.69 5.32
N THR A 116 3.90 -4.93 4.51
CA THR A 116 3.09 -3.84 3.94
C THR A 116 1.59 -4.13 3.92
N ASN A 117 0.81 -3.09 4.20
CA ASN A 117 -0.62 -3.11 3.93
C ASN A 117 -0.81 -2.74 2.47
N GLN A 118 -1.37 -3.66 1.69
CA GLN A 118 -1.57 -3.51 0.27
C GLN A 118 -2.89 -4.15 -0.14
N MET A 119 -3.35 -3.72 -1.30
CA MET A 119 -4.54 -4.25 -1.96
C MET A 119 -4.13 -4.83 -3.31
N PHE A 120 -4.93 -5.76 -3.82
CA PHE A 120 -4.76 -6.23 -5.20
C PHE A 120 -4.91 -5.06 -6.18
N HIS A 121 -4.31 -5.18 -7.36
CA HIS A 121 -4.42 -4.19 -8.44
C HIS A 121 -5.72 -4.32 -9.24
N ASP A 122 -6.23 -5.55 -9.32
CA ASP A 122 -7.51 -5.90 -9.97
C ASP A 122 -8.15 -7.15 -9.32
N ASP A 123 -9.36 -7.50 -9.78
CA ASP A 123 -10.10 -8.69 -9.30
C ASP A 123 -9.47 -10.02 -9.74
N ARG A 124 -8.44 -10.02 -10.62
CA ARG A 124 -7.67 -11.23 -10.92
C ARG A 124 -6.69 -11.57 -9.80
N ARG A 125 -6.44 -10.62 -8.89
CA ARG A 125 -5.67 -10.80 -7.65
C ARG A 125 -4.25 -11.35 -7.86
N LYS A 126 -3.63 -10.99 -8.99
CA LYS A 126 -2.25 -11.40 -9.33
C LYS A 126 -1.24 -10.42 -8.76
N ASP A 127 -1.49 -9.14 -8.99
CA ASP A 127 -0.56 -8.06 -8.69
C ASP A 127 -1.12 -7.14 -7.59
N VAL A 128 -0.24 -6.33 -7.02
CA VAL A 128 -0.54 -5.29 -6.01
C VAL A 128 0.08 -3.98 -6.47
N PHE A 129 -0.22 -2.86 -5.80
CA PHE A 129 0.35 -1.53 -6.10
C PHE A 129 1.82 -1.37 -5.63
N ILE A 130 2.63 -2.40 -5.86
CA ILE A 130 4.08 -2.41 -5.68
C ILE A 130 4.69 -3.19 -6.85
N PRO A 131 5.61 -2.60 -7.62
CA PRO A 131 6.33 -3.29 -8.69
C PRO A 131 6.98 -4.59 -8.22
N ALA A 132 6.82 -5.67 -9.00
CA ALA A 132 7.41 -6.97 -8.69
C ALA A 132 8.94 -6.92 -8.56
N SER A 133 9.60 -6.02 -9.32
CA SER A 133 11.04 -5.76 -9.24
C SER A 133 11.48 -5.20 -7.88
N ILE A 134 10.61 -4.50 -7.16
CA ILE A 134 10.87 -3.99 -5.81
C ILE A 134 10.66 -5.12 -4.79
N ILE A 135 9.56 -5.88 -4.90
CA ILE A 135 9.28 -7.02 -4.02
C ILE A 135 10.45 -8.02 -4.05
N ALA A 136 11.01 -8.28 -5.23
CA ALA A 136 12.13 -9.21 -5.42
C ALA A 136 13.46 -8.79 -4.76
N LYS A 137 13.58 -7.55 -4.24
CA LYS A 137 14.80 -7.08 -3.54
C LYS A 137 14.91 -7.65 -2.12
N PHE A 138 13.79 -8.06 -1.54
CA PHE A 138 13.69 -8.57 -0.17
C PHE A 138 13.90 -10.08 -0.11
N ASP A 139 14.43 -10.58 1.01
CA ASP A 139 14.52 -12.03 1.21
C ASP A 139 13.13 -12.63 1.41
N GLU A 140 12.24 -11.90 2.08
CA GLU A 140 10.87 -12.32 2.38
C GLU A 140 9.89 -11.18 2.16
N ASN A 141 8.60 -11.51 2.04
CA ASN A 141 7.53 -10.51 2.01
C ASN A 141 6.28 -11.00 2.74
N VAL A 142 5.61 -10.08 3.40
CA VAL A 142 4.26 -10.21 3.98
C VAL A 142 3.43 -9.05 3.46
N ILE A 143 2.50 -9.37 2.59
CA ILE A 143 1.67 -8.42 1.84
C ILE A 143 0.23 -8.69 2.26
N SER A 144 -0.38 -7.74 2.95
CA SER A 144 -1.58 -8.00 3.74
C SER A 144 -2.73 -8.69 2.98
N CYS A 145 -2.99 -8.31 1.73
CA CYS A 145 -4.08 -8.89 0.95
C CYS A 145 -3.79 -10.32 0.48
N ARG A 146 -2.52 -10.73 0.44
CA ARG A 146 -2.08 -12.08 0.09
C ARG A 146 -2.02 -12.98 1.32
N ASP A 147 -1.50 -12.46 2.43
CA ASP A 147 -1.31 -13.21 3.67
C ASP A 147 -2.51 -13.15 4.63
N GLY A 148 -3.54 -12.35 4.32
CA GLY A 148 -4.80 -12.30 5.08
C GLY A 148 -4.70 -11.62 6.46
N CYS A 149 -3.63 -10.87 6.72
CA CYS A 149 -3.38 -10.17 7.98
C CYS A 149 -2.86 -8.75 7.69
N ARG A 150 -3.14 -7.75 8.55
CA ARG A 150 -2.79 -6.34 8.29
C ARG A 150 -2.17 -5.67 9.50
N LYS A 151 -1.35 -4.64 9.28
CA LYS A 151 -0.94 -3.71 10.34
C LYS A 151 -2.16 -2.89 10.79
N PRO A 152 -2.27 -2.56 12.08
CA PRO A 152 -1.33 -2.83 13.17
C PRO A 152 -1.60 -4.14 13.95
N ASP A 153 -2.36 -5.09 13.40
CA ASP A 153 -2.72 -6.30 14.13
C ASP A 153 -1.48 -7.16 14.41
N THR A 154 -1.41 -7.76 15.61
CA THR A 154 -0.24 -8.51 16.07
C THR A 154 0.17 -9.65 15.12
N GLU A 155 -0.80 -10.28 14.47
CA GLU A 155 -0.62 -11.44 13.60
C GLU A 155 0.38 -11.17 12.46
N ILE A 156 0.31 -10.00 11.80
CA ILE A 156 1.17 -9.70 10.66
C ILE A 156 2.65 -9.65 11.07
N PHE A 157 2.92 -9.18 12.29
CA PHE A 157 4.27 -9.11 12.84
C PHE A 157 4.78 -10.50 13.22
N LEU A 158 3.93 -11.37 13.77
CA LEU A 158 4.29 -12.76 14.08
C LEU A 158 4.62 -13.55 12.81
N VAL A 159 3.80 -13.43 11.76
CA VAL A 159 4.06 -14.04 10.46
C VAL A 159 5.38 -13.53 9.88
N SER A 160 5.64 -12.23 9.96
CA SER A 160 6.90 -11.66 9.46
C SER A 160 8.13 -12.19 10.22
N GLY A 161 8.05 -12.31 11.54
CA GLY A 161 9.12 -12.86 12.39
C GLY A 161 9.46 -14.30 12.01
N GLN A 162 8.44 -15.13 11.83
CA GLN A 162 8.61 -16.51 11.37
C GLN A 162 9.31 -16.60 10.02
N LYS A 163 8.92 -15.79 9.02
CA LYS A 163 9.55 -15.79 7.68
C LYS A 163 11.04 -15.38 7.74
N VAL A 164 11.40 -14.46 8.62
CA VAL A 164 12.81 -14.02 8.77
C VAL A 164 13.61 -14.80 9.81
N GLY A 165 13.01 -15.81 10.46
CA GLY A 165 13.67 -16.68 11.43
C GLY A 165 13.98 -16.01 12.77
N CYS A 166 13.11 -15.11 13.24
CA CYS A 166 13.25 -14.37 14.50
C CYS A 166 12.08 -14.62 15.46
#